data_AF-A0A5Q4GYJ4-F1
#
_entry.id   AF-A0A5Q4GYJ4-F1
#
_cell.length_a   1.000
_cell.length_b   1.000
_cell.length_c   1.000
_cell.angle_alpha   90.00
_cell.angle_beta   90.00
_cell.angle_gamma   90.00
#
_symmetry.space_group_name_H-M   'P 1'
#
loop_
_entity.id
_entity.type
_entity.pdbx_description
1 polymer ?
#
loop_
_entity_poly.entity_id
_entity_poly.type
_entity_poly.pdbx_seq_one_letter_code
_entity_poly.pdbx_strand_id
1 'polypeptide(L)'
;MGTVLQTQSRDVAPWGTEPADGKLFEASAFQPAVQIGEQPVTIQPGARDLPSGETDEVVFTYGLAESGQKSATFGPDHIAVQVVHPGPFTEHLPLLMRSDDDLVIADGSVRLQREDQMFVIAFAPDAKVEIERTEVRHGPFRVVRLKLTAAESLDYRLAFQTAAE
;
A
#
# COMPACT_ATOMS: atom_id res chain seq x y z
N MET A 1 5.45 8.29 15.19
CA MET A 1 4.61 8.55 14.01
C MET A 1 3.21 8.06 14.32
N GLY A 2 2.18 8.86 14.06
CA GLY A 2 0.79 8.42 14.19
C GLY A 2 0.30 7.63 12.98
N THR A 3 -1.01 7.44 12.83
CA THR A 3 -1.61 6.79 11.66
C THR A 3 -1.31 7.57 10.37
N VAL A 4 -0.83 6.88 9.33
CA VAL A 4 -0.50 7.46 8.00
C VAL A 4 -1.27 6.81 6.85
N LEU A 5 -1.85 5.62 7.05
CA LEU A 5 -2.64 4.88 6.08
C LEU A 5 -4.00 4.52 6.66
N GLN A 6 -5.02 4.42 5.80
CA GLN A 6 -6.33 3.91 6.18
C GLN A 6 -6.75 2.76 5.26
N THR A 7 -7.02 1.59 5.82
CA THR A 7 -7.67 0.50 5.06
C THR A 7 -9.15 0.47 5.41
N GLN A 8 -10.03 0.83 4.47
CA GLN A 8 -11.44 0.47 4.55
C GLN A 8 -11.94 0.02 3.18
N SER A 9 -12.52 -1.18 3.15
CA SER A 9 -12.93 -1.89 1.94
C SER A 9 -14.26 -1.44 1.33
N ARG A 10 -14.96 -0.45 1.92
CA ARG A 10 -16.36 -0.18 1.53
C ARG A 10 -16.67 1.13 0.83
N ASP A 11 -16.23 2.32 1.26
CA ASP A 11 -16.87 3.52 0.68
C ASP A 11 -15.97 4.72 0.35
N VAL A 12 -14.75 4.84 0.88
CA VAL A 12 -13.91 6.01 0.55
C VAL A 12 -12.43 5.64 0.51
N ALA A 13 -11.86 5.63 -0.70
CA ALA A 13 -10.43 5.44 -0.97
C ALA A 13 -9.85 4.15 -0.35
N PRO A 14 -10.26 2.95 -0.81
CA PRO A 14 -9.61 1.73 -0.38
C PRO A 14 -8.18 1.67 -0.89
N TRP A 15 -7.33 0.97 -0.14
CA TRP A 15 -6.07 0.50 -0.68
C TRP A 15 -6.34 -0.70 -1.58
N GLY A 16 -6.01 -0.59 -2.87
CA GLY A 16 -6.11 -1.71 -3.80
C GLY A 16 -5.77 -1.34 -5.23
N THR A 17 -5.90 -2.34 -6.08
CA THR A 17 -5.55 -2.30 -7.51
C THR A 17 -6.82 -2.21 -8.34
N GLU A 18 -6.90 -1.21 -9.22
CA GLU A 18 -8.02 -1.00 -10.15
C GLU A 18 -7.52 -1.16 -11.60
N PRO A 19 -8.10 -2.07 -12.41
CA PRO A 19 -7.79 -2.13 -13.84
C PRO A 19 -8.46 -0.94 -14.57
N ALA A 20 -7.94 -0.55 -15.73
CA ALA A 20 -8.39 0.67 -16.43
C ALA A 20 -9.91 0.81 -16.63
N ASP A 21 -10.62 -0.31 -16.85
CA ASP A 21 -12.06 -0.32 -17.15
C ASP A 21 -12.92 -0.99 -16.06
N GLY A 22 -12.40 -1.17 -14.85
CA GLY A 22 -13.03 -2.03 -13.84
C GLY A 22 -13.25 -1.40 -12.48
N LYS A 23 -13.44 -2.28 -11.51
CA LYS A 23 -13.53 -1.96 -10.08
C LYS A 23 -12.30 -2.51 -9.39
N LEU A 24 -11.97 -1.98 -8.22
CA LEU A 24 -10.93 -2.51 -7.35
C LEU A 24 -11.08 -4.03 -7.15
N PHE A 25 -10.01 -4.79 -7.36
CA PHE A 25 -10.02 -6.24 -7.19
C PHE A 25 -10.29 -6.63 -5.73
N GLU A 26 -9.69 -5.88 -4.80
CA GLU A 26 -9.77 -6.08 -3.35
C GLU A 26 -11.12 -5.62 -2.74
N ALA A 27 -12.06 -5.14 -3.57
CA ALA A 27 -13.45 -4.91 -3.15
C ALA A 27 -14.23 -6.22 -2.91
N SER A 28 -13.65 -7.36 -3.30
CA SER A 28 -14.17 -8.70 -3.08
C SER A 28 -13.32 -9.48 -2.05
N ALA A 29 -13.89 -10.52 -1.45
CA ALA A 29 -13.13 -11.36 -0.53
C ALA A 29 -12.08 -12.16 -1.31
N PHE A 30 -10.83 -12.13 -0.86
CA PHE A 30 -9.74 -12.94 -1.38
C PHE A 30 -9.11 -13.79 -0.26
N GLN A 31 -8.47 -14.89 -0.64
CA GLN A 31 -7.74 -15.77 0.28
C GLN A 31 -6.26 -15.71 -0.10
N PRO A 32 -5.44 -14.91 0.59
CA PRO A 32 -4.03 -14.84 0.28
C PRO A 32 -3.32 -16.13 0.72
N ALA A 33 -2.40 -16.60 -0.13
CA ALA A 33 -1.36 -17.50 0.31
C ALA A 33 -0.38 -16.72 1.19
N VAL A 34 0.03 -17.29 2.32
CA VAL A 34 0.94 -16.65 3.28
C VAL A 34 2.18 -17.51 3.44
N GLN A 35 3.34 -16.86 3.44
CA GLN A 35 4.63 -17.49 3.61
C GLN A 35 5.45 -16.71 4.65
N ILE A 36 6.13 -17.42 5.54
CA ILE A 36 7.08 -16.84 6.51
C ILE A 36 8.44 -17.48 6.21
N GLY A 37 9.41 -16.67 5.78
CA GLY A 37 10.65 -17.20 5.20
C GLY A 37 10.36 -18.10 4.00
N GLU A 38 10.71 -19.38 4.05
CA GLU A 38 10.40 -20.37 3.00
C GLU A 38 9.17 -21.24 3.31
N GLN A 39 8.52 -21.04 4.46
CA GLN A 39 7.47 -21.93 4.94
C GLN A 39 6.08 -21.37 4.62
N PRO A 40 5.22 -22.11 3.88
CA PRO A 40 3.83 -21.73 3.73
C PRO A 40 3.09 -21.89 5.07
N VAL A 41 2.26 -20.89 5.41
CA VAL A 41 1.53 -20.84 6.66
C VAL A 41 0.04 -20.66 6.38
N THR A 42 -0.79 -21.45 7.07
CA THR A 42 -2.24 -21.26 7.06
C THR A 42 -2.65 -20.41 8.26
N ILE A 43 -3.09 -19.17 8.03
CA ILE A 43 -3.64 -18.31 9.08
C ILE A 43 -5.07 -18.76 9.40
N GLN A 44 -5.35 -19.07 10.67
CA GLN A 44 -6.71 -19.35 11.11
C GLN A 44 -7.45 -18.04 11.44
N PRO A 45 -8.76 -17.93 11.12
CA PRO A 45 -9.56 -16.79 11.54
C PRO A 45 -9.45 -16.55 13.05
N GLY A 46 -9.20 -15.29 13.44
CA GLY A 46 -9.04 -14.91 14.83
C GLY A 46 -7.61 -15.02 15.38
N ALA A 47 -6.66 -15.54 14.60
CA ALA A 47 -5.24 -15.39 14.90
C ALA A 47 -4.86 -13.91 14.91
N ARG A 48 -4.26 -13.45 16.01
CA ARG A 48 -3.80 -12.07 16.17
C ARG A 48 -2.30 -11.93 15.92
N ASP A 49 -1.58 -13.02 16.13
CA ASP A 49 -0.14 -13.11 16.00
C ASP A 49 0.19 -14.10 14.88
N LEU A 50 1.17 -13.74 14.06
CA LEU A 50 1.79 -14.66 13.12
C LEU A 50 2.91 -15.43 13.84
N PRO A 51 3.19 -16.68 13.46
CA PRO A 51 4.30 -17.44 14.04
C PRO A 51 5.71 -16.93 13.62
N SER A 52 5.82 -15.70 13.11
CA SER A 52 7.06 -15.05 12.67
C SER A 52 7.84 -14.42 13.84
N GLY A 53 9.16 -14.54 13.81
CA GLY A 53 10.06 -13.71 14.63
C GLY A 53 10.26 -12.31 14.03
N GLU A 54 10.90 -11.41 14.79
CA GLU A 54 11.14 -10.01 14.39
C GLU A 54 11.95 -9.84 13.09
N THR A 55 12.65 -10.89 12.65
CA THR A 55 13.53 -10.89 11.48
C THR A 55 12.93 -11.61 10.27
N ASP A 56 11.79 -12.27 10.43
CA ASP A 56 11.21 -13.07 9.36
C ASP A 56 10.36 -12.21 8.43
N GLU A 57 10.62 -12.30 7.13
CA GLU A 57 9.75 -11.68 6.13
C GLU A 57 8.45 -12.47 6.01
N VAL A 58 7.33 -11.76 6.06
CA VAL A 58 6.00 -12.34 5.82
C VAL A 58 5.52 -11.89 4.45
N VAL A 59 5.28 -12.85 3.57
CA VAL A 59 4.78 -12.59 2.21
C VAL A 59 3.33 -13.02 2.10
N PHE A 60 2.48 -12.09 1.69
CA PHE A 60 1.09 -12.34 1.30
C PHE A 60 0.97 -12.28 -0.21
N THR A 61 0.37 -13.30 -0.82
CA THR A 61 0.25 -13.39 -2.28
C THR A 61 -1.17 -13.80 -2.67
N TYR A 62 -1.78 -13.09 -3.62
CA TYR A 62 -3.13 -13.41 -4.11
C TYR A 62 -3.30 -13.02 -5.58
N GLY A 63 -4.27 -13.65 -6.25
CA GLY A 63 -4.63 -13.35 -7.63
C GLY A 63 -5.47 -12.08 -7.75
N LEU A 64 -5.29 -11.35 -8.85
CA LEU A 64 -6.10 -10.20 -9.23
C LEU A 64 -7.06 -10.62 -10.36
N ALA A 65 -8.33 -10.86 -10.02
CA ALA A 65 -9.34 -11.43 -10.93
C ALA A 65 -8.85 -12.72 -11.65
N GLU A 66 -9.10 -12.84 -12.95
CA GLU A 66 -8.72 -14.01 -13.77
C GLU A 66 -7.26 -13.96 -14.24
N SER A 67 -6.63 -12.78 -14.23
CA SER A 67 -5.27 -12.58 -14.72
C SER A 67 -4.56 -11.49 -13.93
N GLY A 68 -3.49 -11.88 -13.26
CA GLY A 68 -2.68 -10.97 -12.45
C GLY A 68 -2.48 -11.49 -11.04
N GLN A 69 -1.52 -10.90 -10.36
CA GLN A 69 -1.08 -11.30 -9.04
C GLN A 69 -0.60 -10.07 -8.29
N LYS A 70 -0.82 -10.09 -6.99
CA LYS A 70 -0.27 -9.11 -6.08
C LYS A 70 0.42 -9.82 -4.94
N SER A 71 1.58 -9.30 -4.57
CA SER A 71 2.30 -9.72 -3.37
C SER A 71 2.61 -8.52 -2.49
N ALA A 72 2.53 -8.73 -1.18
CA ALA A 72 2.95 -7.78 -0.17
C ALA A 72 3.90 -8.47 0.80
N THR A 73 5.15 -8.02 0.83
CA THR A 73 6.20 -8.49 1.72
C THR A 73 6.36 -7.51 2.87
N PHE A 74 6.15 -8.00 4.09
CA PHE A 74 6.35 -7.25 5.32
C PHE A 74 7.74 -7.57 5.84
N GLY A 75 8.63 -6.59 5.75
CA GLY A 75 9.97 -6.64 6.31
C GLY A 75 10.05 -5.87 7.64
N PRO A 76 11.24 -5.82 8.26
CA PRO A 76 11.42 -5.20 9.59
C PRO A 76 11.18 -3.68 9.59
N ASP A 77 11.47 -3.00 8.48
CA ASP A 77 11.42 -1.54 8.37
C ASP A 77 10.53 -1.04 7.21
N HIS A 78 9.85 -1.95 6.52
CA HIS A 78 9.11 -1.61 5.30
C HIS A 78 8.03 -2.62 4.93
N ILE A 79 7.18 -2.19 4.00
CA ILE A 79 6.29 -3.05 3.23
C ILE A 79 6.67 -2.89 1.76
N ALA A 80 7.07 -3.97 1.10
CA ALA A 80 7.27 -4.01 -0.34
C ALA A 80 6.03 -4.61 -0.99
N VAL A 81 5.54 -3.99 -2.06
CA VAL A 81 4.39 -4.49 -2.81
C VAL A 81 4.78 -4.60 -4.27
N GLN A 82 4.43 -5.74 -4.85
CA GLN A 82 4.53 -6.00 -6.28
C GLN A 82 3.15 -6.33 -6.83
N VAL A 83 2.82 -5.70 -7.94
CA VAL A 83 1.62 -5.94 -8.71
C VAL A 83 2.05 -6.37 -10.10
N VAL A 84 1.53 -7.49 -10.58
CA VAL A 84 1.67 -7.95 -11.97
C VAL A 84 0.28 -8.11 -12.53
N HIS A 85 -0.05 -7.37 -13.58
CA HIS A 85 -1.38 -7.41 -14.18
C HIS A 85 -1.30 -7.05 -15.67
N PRO A 86 -1.91 -7.85 -16.58
CA PRO A 86 -1.90 -7.55 -18.01
C PRO A 86 -2.57 -6.21 -18.32
N GLY A 87 -1.89 -5.33 -19.06
CA GLY A 87 -2.42 -4.02 -19.43
C GLY A 87 -2.39 -2.98 -18.30
N PRO A 88 -3.01 -1.81 -18.54
CA PRO A 88 -2.95 -0.68 -17.61
C PRO A 88 -3.80 -0.89 -16.36
N PHE A 89 -3.24 -0.50 -15.21
CA PHE A 89 -3.92 -0.51 -13.92
C PHE A 89 -3.46 0.68 -13.06
N THR A 90 -4.21 0.97 -12.00
CA THR A 90 -3.90 1.99 -11.00
C THR A 90 -3.95 1.38 -9.61
N GLU A 91 -2.86 1.51 -8.87
CA GLU A 91 -2.81 1.24 -7.44
C GLU A 91 -3.22 2.49 -6.67
N HIS A 92 -4.18 2.33 -5.76
CA HIS A 92 -4.69 3.40 -4.90
C HIS A 92 -4.14 3.24 -3.49
N LEU A 93 -3.53 4.28 -2.94
CA LEU A 93 -3.05 4.32 -1.55
C LEU A 93 -3.70 5.49 -0.79
N PRO A 94 -4.55 5.22 0.20
CA PRO A 94 -5.18 6.25 1.03
C PRO A 94 -4.24 6.73 2.16
N LEU A 95 -3.67 7.91 1.96
CA LEU A 95 -2.85 8.61 2.93
C LEU A 95 -3.71 9.42 3.91
N LEU A 96 -3.33 9.41 5.18
CA LEU A 96 -3.94 10.24 6.23
C LEU A 96 -3.06 11.44 6.54
N MET A 97 -3.55 12.63 6.18
CA MET A 97 -2.84 13.88 6.39
C MET A 97 -3.49 14.72 7.50
N ARG A 98 -2.68 15.27 8.40
CA ARG A 98 -3.05 16.39 9.28
C ARG A 98 -2.92 17.71 8.53
N SER A 99 -3.40 18.79 9.13
CA SER A 99 -3.32 20.14 8.53
C SER A 99 -1.90 20.69 8.45
N ASP A 100 -1.00 20.18 9.28
CA ASP A 100 0.40 20.57 9.42
C ASP A 100 1.38 19.55 8.81
N ASP A 101 0.86 18.51 8.15
CA ASP A 101 1.70 17.57 7.41
C ASP A 101 2.07 18.14 6.04
N ASP A 102 3.30 17.85 5.60
CA ASP A 102 3.76 18.17 4.25
C ASP A 102 3.75 16.90 3.38
N LEU A 103 3.21 17.02 2.16
CA LEU A 103 3.23 15.94 1.16
C LEU A 103 3.99 16.40 -0.08
N VAL A 104 5.13 15.77 -0.33
CA VAL A 104 6.02 16.10 -1.45
C VAL A 104 6.07 14.93 -2.41
N ILE A 105 5.85 15.21 -3.69
CA ILE A 105 6.12 14.28 -4.79
C ILE A 105 7.50 14.63 -5.34
N ALA A 106 8.39 13.65 -5.37
CA ALA A 106 9.72 13.74 -5.97
C ALA A 106 9.92 12.57 -6.94
N ASP A 107 10.93 12.64 -7.80
CA ASP A 107 11.19 11.60 -8.79
C ASP A 107 11.30 10.21 -8.12
N GLY A 108 10.33 9.34 -8.42
CA GLY A 108 10.24 7.98 -7.88
C GLY A 108 9.78 7.87 -6.42
N SER A 109 9.30 8.94 -5.78
CA SER A 109 8.74 8.82 -4.42
C SER A 109 7.68 9.87 -4.04
N VAL A 110 6.80 9.49 -3.12
CA VAL A 110 5.93 10.41 -2.38
C VAL A 110 6.35 10.37 -0.92
N ARG A 111 6.53 11.56 -0.31
CA ARG A 111 6.98 11.72 1.07
C ARG A 111 5.95 12.49 1.86
N LEU A 112 5.42 11.87 2.91
CA LEU A 112 4.57 12.50 3.91
C LEU A 112 5.42 12.80 5.14
N GLN A 113 5.69 14.07 5.39
CA GLN A 113 6.41 14.54 6.58
C GLN A 113 5.41 14.97 7.66
N ARG A 114 5.66 14.49 8.87
CA ARG A 114 4.92 14.86 10.08
C ARG A 114 5.93 15.08 11.19
N GLU A 115 6.08 16.32 11.62
CA GLU A 115 7.09 16.72 12.61
C GLU A 115 8.49 16.27 12.14
N ASP A 116 9.22 15.51 12.95
CA ASP A 116 10.57 14.97 12.71
C ASP A 116 10.56 13.59 12.01
N GLN A 117 9.40 13.13 11.56
CA GLN A 117 9.23 11.80 10.97
C GLN A 117 8.72 11.88 9.55
N MET A 118 9.14 10.90 8.74
CA MET A 118 8.81 10.82 7.33
C MET A 118 8.25 9.43 7.00
N PHE A 119 7.14 9.41 6.26
CA PHE A 119 6.63 8.21 5.62
C PHE A 119 6.88 8.33 4.12
N VAL A 120 7.61 7.36 3.56
CA VAL A 120 8.07 7.36 2.17
C VAL A 120 7.41 6.22 1.42
N ILE A 121 6.84 6.57 0.26
CA ILE A 121 6.35 5.63 -0.74
C ILE A 121 7.29 5.76 -1.94
N ALA A 122 8.24 4.85 -2.09
CA ALA A 122 9.09 4.78 -3.27
C ALA A 122 8.43 3.86 -4.30
N PHE A 123 8.48 4.21 -5.59
CA PHE A 123 7.86 3.43 -6.66
C PHE A 123 8.73 3.41 -7.90
N ALA A 124 8.51 2.40 -8.75
CA ALA A 124 9.22 2.25 -10.01
C ALA A 124 9.10 3.52 -10.90
N PRO A 125 10.16 3.91 -11.62
CA PRO A 125 10.24 5.21 -12.33
C PRO A 125 9.26 5.35 -13.51
N ASP A 126 8.70 4.24 -13.99
CA ASP A 126 7.70 4.18 -15.04
C ASP A 126 6.26 4.39 -14.55
N ALA A 127 6.04 4.35 -13.23
CA ALA A 127 4.75 4.62 -12.63
C ALA A 127 4.39 6.11 -12.74
N LYS A 128 3.19 6.41 -13.22
CA LYS A 128 2.62 7.76 -13.18
C LYS A 128 1.99 8.00 -11.83
N VAL A 129 2.27 9.16 -11.23
CA VAL A 129 1.80 9.53 -9.90
C VAL A 129 0.77 10.67 -9.97
N GLU A 130 -0.35 10.50 -9.26
CA GLU A 130 -1.37 11.53 -9.05
C GLU A 130 -1.78 11.56 -7.58
N ILE A 131 -2.04 12.77 -7.06
CA ILE A 131 -2.62 12.98 -5.73
C ILE A 131 -4.03 13.56 -5.89
N GLU A 132 -5.02 12.83 -5.40
CA GLU A 132 -6.41 13.27 -5.32
C GLU A 132 -6.74 13.63 -3.86
N ARG A 133 -7.05 14.90 -3.62
CA ARG A 133 -7.55 15.34 -2.31
C ARG A 133 -9.03 15.00 -2.20
N THR A 134 -9.40 14.32 -1.12
CA THR A 134 -10.80 14.03 -0.82
C THR A 134 -11.35 15.00 0.23
N GLU A 135 -12.68 15.09 0.32
CA GLU A 135 -13.37 15.79 1.40
C GLU A 135 -13.58 14.91 2.65
N VAL A 136 -13.13 13.65 2.61
CA VAL A 136 -13.34 12.71 3.69
C VAL A 136 -12.33 12.93 4.81
N ARG A 137 -12.85 12.87 6.03
CA ARG A 137 -12.11 13.13 7.25
C ARG A 137 -12.40 12.06 8.29
N HIS A 138 -11.37 11.70 9.04
CA HIS A 138 -11.45 10.82 10.20
C HIS A 138 -10.71 11.48 11.35
N GLY A 139 -11.45 12.09 12.28
CA GLY A 139 -10.88 12.90 13.36
C GLY A 139 -10.04 14.06 12.80
N PRO A 140 -8.76 14.21 13.21
CA PRO A 140 -7.89 15.28 12.72
C PRO A 140 -7.36 15.03 11.30
N PHE A 141 -7.58 13.83 10.73
CA PHE A 141 -6.99 13.45 9.46
C PHE A 141 -7.94 13.73 8.28
N ARG A 142 -7.41 14.29 7.19
CA ARG A 142 -8.02 14.28 5.86
C ARG A 142 -7.47 13.10 5.08
N VAL A 143 -8.34 12.41 4.35
CA VAL A 143 -7.94 11.33 3.45
C VAL A 143 -7.47 11.93 2.12
N VAL A 144 -6.26 11.59 1.70
CA VAL A 144 -5.68 11.93 0.40
C VAL A 144 -5.38 10.63 -0.33
N ARG A 145 -5.79 10.51 -1.58
CA ARG A 145 -5.56 9.31 -2.39
C ARG A 145 -4.36 9.51 -3.28
N LEU A 146 -3.32 8.72 -3.04
CA LEU A 146 -2.22 8.55 -3.98
C LEU A 146 -2.63 7.50 -5.02
N LYS A 147 -2.44 7.82 -6.29
CA LYS A 147 -2.64 6.92 -7.42
C LYS A 147 -1.30 6.67 -8.09
N LEU A 148 -0.96 5.40 -8.25
CA LEU A 148 0.20 4.95 -9.04
C LEU A 148 -0.31 4.16 -10.24
N THR A 149 -0.26 4.76 -11.43
CA THR A 149 -0.70 4.11 -12.67
C THR A 149 0.49 3.49 -13.39
N ALA A 150 0.39 2.21 -13.72
CA ALA A 150 1.41 1.44 -14.43
C ALA A 150 0.77 0.48 -15.45
N ALA A 151 1.60 -0.25 -16.19
CA ALA A 151 1.17 -1.32 -17.09
C ALA A 151 2.09 -2.52 -16.92
N GLU A 152 1.53 -3.73 -17.01
CA GLU A 152 2.21 -5.02 -16.83
C GLU A 152 2.71 -5.29 -15.40
N SER A 153 3.44 -4.35 -14.80
CA SER A 153 3.98 -4.49 -13.45
C SER A 153 4.11 -3.14 -12.72
N LEU A 154 4.04 -3.18 -11.39
CA LEU A 154 4.35 -2.07 -10.50
C LEU A 154 5.01 -2.62 -9.24
N ASP A 155 6.18 -2.08 -8.91
CA ASP A 155 6.81 -2.27 -7.61
C ASP A 155 6.78 -0.96 -6.82
N TYR A 156 6.41 -1.03 -5.56
CA TYR A 156 6.55 0.09 -4.63
C TYR A 156 6.87 -0.36 -3.20
N ARG A 157 7.46 0.54 -2.42
CA ARG A 157 7.91 0.31 -1.05
C ARG A 157 7.40 1.41 -0.14
N LEU A 158 6.83 1.01 0.98
CA LEU A 158 6.38 1.86 2.07
C LEU A 158 7.39 1.76 3.21
N ALA A 159 7.91 2.88 3.70
CA ALA A 159 8.86 2.89 4.80
C ALA A 159 8.68 4.10 5.72
N PHE A 160 8.98 3.91 7.00
CA PHE A 160 9.10 5.00 7.96
C PHE A 160 10.57 5.37 8.11
N GLN A 161 10.86 6.66 8.13
CA GLN A 161 12.20 7.23 8.27
C GLN A 161 12.16 8.38 9.28
N THR A 162 13.28 8.65 9.92
CA THR A 162 13.50 9.92 10.62
C THR A 162 13.83 10.98 9.58
N ALA A 163 13.25 12.18 9.68
CA ALA A 163 13.66 13.29 8.84
C ALA A 163 15.14 13.58 9.12
N ALA A 164 15.97 13.67 8.08
CA ALA A 164 17.36 14.05 8.24
C ALA A 164 17.43 15.50 8.79
N GLU A 165 18.25 15.73 9.82
CA GLU A 165 18.57 17.06 10.36
C GLU A 165 19.18 18.00 9.29
#